data_AF-A0A951W9T8-F1
#
_entry.id   AF-A0A951W9T8-F1
#
_cell.length_a   1.000
_cell.length_b   1.000
_cell.length_c   1.000
_cell.angle_alpha   90.00
_cell.angle_beta   90.00
_cell.angle_gamma   90.00
#
_symmetry.space_group_name_H-M   'P 1'
#
loop_
_entity.id
_entity.type
_entity.pdbx_description
1 polymer ?
#
loop_
_entity_poly.entity_id
_entity_poly.type
_entity_poly.pdbx_seq_one_letter_code
_entity_poly.pdbx_strand_id
1 'polypeptide(L)'
;MNEIGSGIFDGASSNVYYADVVSYNTNNDSIRSDEQVLQSGILGVYEDPVFGRVKAKFYSQARIGVLNPDFGDNPKMDSVILNIPVFYKTGEDDITIDTTYVYLSEGQEPSDTATIRIKRTYKLDSIYGNADQPITLRVKEVSKYMQSQDSIHYSNPALANCQGCDNINHIETFFEVLGTQQITKEITTYQTKKLNDPETELPSVVYKVKLNKDYFEQKFIGNEGSSGMGDQASFIRNFFRGIEISTVDDQGFLFNFQPNSASFNLVMYYNFDKTNAEGEVENKNGALPLFFTTYWSSSPGYNVQVNQFEHTNRSSQFVNAYTNPNTVEGDPRLYLSGLDGTKTIIKINQDELNEIRHHVENDGWAIVGAELNFSVDDSYGFKKPPYLYAWNNYTEDGKVRNKNFKDVTSFYNRYPTFVQFNPMYNFDDDDKKYTIRITDYIKEIVEKGVVYEDAKIVLSLGNFLMMPTSGYSEILNTSNPFYSDRAFNPNRVVLHGNNTEQSDKKLRLKIYYTKK
;
A
#
# COMPACT_ATOMS: atom_id res chain seq x y z
N MET A 1 22.82 28.72 -9.63
CA MET A 1 23.08 29.22 -8.27
C MET A 1 21.84 28.97 -7.44
N ASN A 2 21.81 27.93 -6.60
CA ASN A 2 20.84 27.68 -5.53
C ASN A 2 21.24 26.42 -4.70
N GLU A 3 22.54 26.23 -4.43
CA GLU A 3 23.05 25.13 -3.59
C GLU A 3 23.62 25.62 -2.24
N ILE A 4 23.10 26.71 -1.68
CA ILE A 4 23.65 27.28 -0.42
C ILE A 4 22.95 26.73 0.84
N GLY A 5 21.91 25.88 0.71
CA GLY A 5 21.10 25.46 1.86
C GLY A 5 21.33 24.04 2.40
N SER A 6 21.90 23.12 1.63
CA SER A 6 21.89 21.68 2.03
C SER A 6 23.06 21.25 2.92
N GLY A 7 24.05 22.11 3.15
CA GLY A 7 25.27 21.75 3.89
C GLY A 7 25.84 22.82 4.83
N ILE A 8 25.11 23.91 5.10
CA ILE A 8 25.60 25.03 5.94
C ILE A 8 24.75 25.15 7.22
N PHE A 9 24.63 24.08 8.00
CA PHE A 9 24.04 24.18 9.34
C PHE A 9 25.05 24.10 10.48
N ASP A 10 26.35 24.01 10.17
CA ASP A 10 27.38 23.78 11.21
C ASP A 10 28.40 24.92 11.36
N GLY A 11 28.06 26.17 11.00
CA GLY A 11 29.07 27.24 11.12
C GLY A 11 28.68 28.71 10.92
N ALA A 12 27.42 29.06 10.64
CA ALA A 12 26.99 30.46 10.63
C ALA A 12 25.99 30.68 11.78
N SER A 13 26.27 31.66 12.64
CA SER A 13 25.38 32.08 13.73
C SER A 13 24.06 32.64 13.17
N SER A 14 23.13 31.73 12.80
CA SER A 14 21.77 32.10 12.42
C SER A 14 20.97 32.35 13.69
N ASN A 15 20.23 33.45 13.70
CA ASN A 15 19.25 33.71 14.75
C ASN A 15 18.03 32.83 14.51
N VAL A 16 17.31 32.50 15.58
CA VAL A 16 16.12 31.65 15.52
C VAL A 16 14.91 32.43 16.05
N TYR A 17 13.85 32.47 15.25
CA TYR A 17 12.52 32.93 15.63
C TYR A 17 11.56 31.74 15.70
N TYR A 18 10.67 31.74 16.69
CA TYR A 18 9.65 30.70 16.87
C TYR A 18 8.28 31.31 16.70
N ALA A 19 7.61 30.98 15.60
CA ALA A 19 6.22 31.35 15.34
C ALA A 19 5.29 30.26 15.89
N ASP A 20 4.18 30.68 16.48
CA ASP A 20 3.13 29.76 16.86
C ASP A 20 2.34 29.27 15.63
N VAL A 21 1.86 28.04 15.74
CA VAL A 21 1.02 27.38 14.73
C VAL A 21 -0.18 26.76 15.41
N VAL A 22 -1.23 26.51 14.64
CA VAL A 22 -2.40 25.74 15.07
C VAL A 22 -2.40 24.43 14.30
N SER A 23 -2.31 23.29 15.00
CA SER A 23 -2.36 21.97 14.39
C SER A 23 -3.49 21.13 14.94
N TYR A 24 -4.20 20.43 14.07
CA TYR A 24 -5.37 19.65 14.45
C TYR A 24 -5.63 18.49 13.49
N ASN A 25 -6.33 17.47 13.99
CA ASN A 25 -6.68 16.27 13.22
C ASN A 25 -7.84 16.55 12.27
N THR A 26 -7.93 15.81 11.16
CA THR A 26 -9.08 15.89 10.26
C THR A 26 -10.02 14.70 10.42
N ASN A 27 -11.31 14.96 10.19
CA ASN A 27 -12.26 13.90 9.89
C ASN A 27 -11.96 13.28 8.52
N ASN A 28 -11.31 12.13 8.46
CA ASN A 28 -11.26 11.37 7.22
C ASN A 28 -10.88 9.92 7.46
N ASP A 29 -11.65 8.99 6.91
CA ASP A 29 -11.45 7.55 7.02
C ASP A 29 -11.09 6.90 5.67
N SER A 30 -10.95 7.71 4.62
CA SER A 30 -10.76 7.19 3.27
C SER A 30 -9.52 7.73 2.56
N ILE A 31 -8.86 6.86 1.82
CA ILE A 31 -7.75 7.14 0.92
C ILE A 31 -8.03 6.55 -0.45
N ARG A 32 -7.42 7.13 -1.49
CA ARG A 32 -7.41 6.50 -2.80
C ARG A 32 -6.73 5.14 -2.68
N SER A 33 -7.35 4.09 -3.23
CA SER A 33 -6.85 2.72 -3.12
C SER A 33 -7.18 1.87 -4.35
N ASP A 34 -7.27 2.50 -5.51
CA ASP A 34 -7.38 1.84 -6.83
C ASP A 34 -6.03 1.45 -7.43
N GLU A 35 -6.07 0.77 -8.58
CA GLU A 35 -4.92 0.25 -9.29
C GLU A 35 -3.88 1.32 -9.66
N GLN A 36 -4.23 2.60 -9.79
CA GLN A 36 -3.24 3.64 -10.10
C GLN A 36 -2.35 4.01 -8.91
N VAL A 37 -2.67 3.55 -7.70
CA VAL A 37 -1.84 3.75 -6.51
C VAL A 37 -1.38 2.45 -5.86
N LEU A 38 -2.00 1.31 -6.17
CA LEU A 38 -1.66 0.00 -5.61
C LEU A 38 -0.45 -0.68 -6.28
N GLN A 39 0.77 -0.25 -5.95
CA GLN A 39 2.00 -0.97 -6.31
C GLN A 39 2.22 -2.26 -5.51
N SER A 40 1.55 -2.37 -4.35
CA SER A 40 1.45 -3.57 -3.52
C SER A 40 0.00 -3.69 -3.02
N GLY A 41 -0.41 -4.92 -2.69
CA GLY A 41 -1.67 -5.19 -2.01
C GLY A 41 -1.41 -5.59 -0.57
N ILE A 42 -2.42 -5.41 0.29
CA ILE A 42 -2.33 -5.77 1.70
C ILE A 42 -3.57 -6.56 2.13
N LEU A 43 -3.34 -7.60 2.94
CA LEU A 43 -4.36 -8.53 3.43
C LEU A 43 -4.14 -8.81 4.91
N GLY A 44 -5.20 -9.28 5.57
CA GLY A 44 -5.14 -9.73 6.96
C GLY A 44 -5.77 -8.75 7.94
N VAL A 45 -5.32 -8.80 9.18
CA VAL A 45 -5.89 -8.04 10.30
C VAL A 45 -4.80 -7.60 11.26
N TYR A 46 -4.90 -6.37 11.75
CA TYR A 46 -3.98 -5.82 12.73
C TYR A 46 -4.74 -4.92 13.70
N GLU A 47 -4.54 -5.12 15.00
CA GLU A 47 -5.16 -4.31 16.04
C GLU A 47 -4.09 -3.70 16.95
N ASP A 48 -4.28 -2.44 17.31
CA ASP A 48 -3.50 -1.77 18.34
C ASP A 48 -4.39 -0.94 19.27
N PRO A 49 -3.85 -0.48 20.42
CA PRO A 49 -4.64 0.20 21.44
C PRO A 49 -5.17 1.60 21.06
N VAL A 50 -4.66 2.25 20.02
CA VAL A 50 -4.98 3.63 19.64
C VAL A 50 -5.88 3.68 18.41
N PHE A 51 -5.38 3.16 17.28
CA PHE A 51 -6.04 3.17 15.98
C PHE A 51 -7.01 1.99 15.83
N GLY A 52 -7.00 1.06 16.78
CA GLY A 52 -7.90 -0.08 16.80
C GLY A 52 -7.55 -1.12 15.74
N ARG A 53 -8.55 -1.95 15.44
CA ARG A 53 -8.46 -3.04 14.47
C ARG A 53 -8.69 -2.51 13.08
N VAL A 54 -7.79 -2.86 12.16
CA VAL A 54 -7.98 -2.76 10.72
C VAL A 54 -8.07 -4.16 10.12
N LYS A 55 -9.06 -4.41 9.27
CA LYS A 55 -9.12 -5.57 8.38
C LYS A 55 -8.96 -5.13 6.95
N ALA A 56 -8.00 -5.73 6.24
CA ALA A 56 -7.75 -5.44 4.84
C ALA A 56 -8.44 -6.46 3.93
N LYS A 57 -9.17 -5.94 2.93
CA LYS A 57 -9.83 -6.70 1.86
C LYS A 57 -9.25 -6.26 0.53
N PHE A 58 -8.96 -7.21 -0.35
CA PHE A 58 -8.45 -6.93 -1.68
C PHE A 58 -9.41 -7.46 -2.73
N TYR A 59 -9.68 -6.64 -3.76
CA TYR A 59 -10.54 -6.96 -4.87
C TYR A 59 -9.75 -6.86 -6.17
N SER A 60 -9.96 -7.77 -7.10
CA SER A 60 -9.43 -7.66 -8.46
C SER A 60 -10.43 -8.18 -9.47
N GLN A 61 -10.60 -7.46 -10.58
CA GLN A 61 -11.18 -8.05 -11.78
C GLN A 61 -10.26 -9.15 -12.32
N ALA A 62 -10.86 -10.12 -13.02
CA ALA A 62 -10.15 -11.24 -13.62
C ALA A 62 -10.12 -11.14 -15.14
N ARG A 63 -9.08 -11.65 -15.78
CA ARG A 63 -9.04 -11.84 -17.23
C ARG A 63 -8.86 -13.30 -17.56
N ILE A 64 -9.65 -13.80 -18.49
CA ILE A 64 -9.49 -15.17 -18.97
C ILE A 64 -8.25 -15.25 -19.87
N GLY A 65 -7.40 -16.26 -19.65
CA GLY A 65 -6.17 -16.43 -20.42
C GLY A 65 -6.39 -16.93 -21.85
N VAL A 66 -7.51 -17.64 -22.09
CA VAL A 66 -7.91 -18.15 -23.40
C VAL A 66 -9.38 -17.82 -23.62
N LEU A 67 -9.68 -17.04 -24.66
CA LEU A 67 -11.07 -16.74 -25.05
C LEU A 67 -11.70 -17.98 -25.69
N ASN A 68 -12.99 -18.22 -25.43
CA ASN A 68 -13.72 -19.41 -25.87
C ASN A 68 -12.90 -20.69 -25.72
N PRO A 69 -12.49 -21.05 -24.49
CA PRO A 69 -11.70 -22.26 -24.28
C PRO A 69 -12.48 -23.49 -24.73
N ASP A 70 -11.78 -24.40 -25.40
CA ASP A 70 -12.22 -25.76 -25.69
C ASP A 70 -11.69 -26.67 -24.59
N PHE A 71 -12.60 -27.32 -23.86
CA PHE A 71 -12.23 -28.20 -22.75
C PHE A 71 -12.00 -29.65 -23.21
N GLY A 72 -12.25 -29.98 -24.48
CA GLY A 72 -12.13 -31.33 -25.03
C GLY A 72 -13.32 -32.22 -24.69
N ASP A 73 -13.20 -33.52 -24.98
CA ASP A 73 -14.26 -34.50 -24.72
C ASP A 73 -14.27 -34.93 -23.25
N ASN A 74 -15.47 -35.09 -22.66
CA ASN A 74 -15.69 -35.50 -21.26
C ASN A 74 -14.80 -34.76 -20.22
N PRO A 75 -14.69 -33.42 -20.29
CA PRO A 75 -13.78 -32.69 -19.44
C PRO A 75 -14.20 -32.76 -17.97
N LYS A 76 -13.21 -32.83 -17.08
CA LYS A 76 -13.41 -32.87 -15.63
C LYS A 76 -12.40 -32.00 -14.89
N MET A 77 -12.89 -31.18 -13.98
CA MET A 77 -12.05 -30.30 -13.17
C MET A 77 -11.31 -31.10 -12.09
N ASP A 78 -10.00 -30.98 -12.09
CA ASP A 78 -9.13 -31.62 -11.09
C ASP A 78 -8.91 -30.70 -9.89
N SER A 79 -8.49 -29.46 -10.16
CA SER A 79 -8.24 -28.48 -9.11
C SER A 79 -8.26 -27.06 -9.63
N VAL A 80 -8.63 -26.14 -8.74
CA VAL A 80 -8.55 -24.70 -9.01
C VAL A 80 -7.71 -24.06 -7.93
N ILE A 81 -6.61 -23.42 -8.32
CA ILE A 81 -5.61 -22.88 -7.41
C ILE A 81 -5.43 -21.40 -7.66
N LEU A 82 -5.72 -20.58 -6.65
CA LEU A 82 -5.31 -19.17 -6.62
C LEU A 82 -3.91 -19.07 -6.00
N ASN A 83 -2.97 -18.50 -6.74
CA ASN A 83 -1.61 -18.24 -6.28
C ASN A 83 -1.50 -16.78 -5.81
N ILE A 84 -1.12 -16.56 -4.56
CA ILE A 84 -0.91 -15.24 -3.94
C ILE A 84 0.60 -15.05 -3.68
N PRO A 85 1.33 -14.31 -4.54
CA PRO A 85 2.75 -14.07 -4.37
C PRO A 85 3.02 -13.08 -3.24
N VAL A 86 3.99 -13.40 -2.40
CA VAL A 86 4.30 -12.65 -1.16
C VAL A 86 5.70 -12.09 -1.18
N PHE A 87 5.93 -11.06 -0.37
CA PHE A 87 7.29 -10.63 -0.04
C PHE A 87 7.88 -11.56 1.01
N TYR A 88 9.15 -11.90 0.83
CA TYR A 88 9.89 -12.78 1.73
C TYR A 88 11.32 -12.27 1.88
N LYS A 89 11.93 -12.59 3.01
CA LYS A 89 13.31 -12.22 3.28
C LYS A 89 14.26 -13.14 2.50
N THR A 90 15.33 -12.54 1.96
CA THR A 90 16.31 -13.23 1.11
C THR A 90 17.64 -13.50 1.80
N GLY A 91 17.78 -13.10 3.07
CA GLY A 91 18.97 -13.41 3.87
C GLY A 91 19.13 -14.92 4.07
N GLU A 92 20.37 -15.38 4.15
CA GLU A 92 20.69 -16.81 4.31
C GLU A 92 20.02 -17.41 5.56
N ASP A 93 20.03 -16.68 6.68
CA ASP A 93 19.39 -17.07 7.95
C ASP A 93 17.84 -16.99 7.94
N ASP A 94 17.24 -16.48 6.86
CA ASP A 94 15.80 -16.37 6.69
C ASP A 94 15.19 -17.47 5.82
N ILE A 95 16.04 -18.33 5.23
CA ILE A 95 15.62 -19.43 4.36
C ILE A 95 16.18 -20.75 4.90
N THR A 96 15.29 -21.63 5.36
CA THR A 96 15.67 -22.99 5.75
C THR A 96 15.47 -23.95 4.60
N ILE A 97 16.50 -24.74 4.28
CA ILE A 97 16.49 -25.74 3.20
C ILE A 97 16.64 -27.14 3.81
N ASP A 98 15.71 -28.03 3.48
CA ASP A 98 15.73 -29.44 3.85
C ASP A 98 15.66 -30.31 2.59
N THR A 99 16.54 -31.29 2.47
CA THR A 99 16.63 -32.18 1.30
C THR A 99 16.38 -33.61 1.72
N THR A 100 15.39 -34.22 1.08
CA THR A 100 14.99 -35.61 1.34
C THR A 100 15.06 -36.42 0.06
N TYR A 101 15.35 -37.72 0.16
CA TYR A 101 15.28 -38.63 -0.98
C TYR A 101 13.87 -39.18 -1.13
N VAL A 102 13.31 -39.13 -2.34
CA VAL A 102 11.90 -39.50 -2.60
C VAL A 102 11.71 -41.03 -2.65
N TYR A 103 12.74 -41.77 -3.07
CA TYR A 103 12.69 -43.22 -3.29
C TYR A 103 13.97 -43.92 -2.79
N LEU A 104 14.36 -43.68 -1.54
CA LEU A 104 15.41 -44.48 -0.88
C LEU A 104 14.81 -45.31 0.25
N SER A 105 15.06 -46.61 0.20
CA SER A 105 14.73 -47.52 1.29
C SER A 105 15.72 -47.31 2.44
N GLU A 106 15.33 -47.66 3.67
CA GLU A 106 16.19 -47.55 4.85
C GLU A 106 17.49 -48.38 4.65
N GLY A 107 18.65 -47.75 4.80
CA GLY A 107 19.97 -48.37 4.63
C GLY A 107 20.49 -48.48 3.18
N GLN A 108 19.77 -47.94 2.19
CA GLN A 108 20.23 -47.90 0.81
C GLN A 108 21.05 -46.62 0.52
N GLU A 109 22.26 -46.79 0.00
CA GLU A 109 23.08 -45.67 -0.46
C GLU A 109 22.45 -45.00 -1.71
N PRO A 110 22.37 -43.65 -1.75
CA PRO A 110 21.86 -42.93 -2.91
C PRO A 110 22.72 -43.16 -4.15
N SER A 111 22.10 -43.38 -5.31
CA SER A 111 22.80 -43.29 -6.59
C SER A 111 23.03 -41.82 -6.99
N ASP A 112 23.99 -41.57 -7.89
CA ASP A 112 24.27 -40.25 -8.48
C ASP A 112 23.06 -39.64 -9.23
N THR A 113 22.06 -40.44 -9.54
CA THR A 113 20.80 -40.04 -10.21
C THR A 113 19.59 -40.21 -9.31
N ALA A 114 19.80 -40.29 -7.99
CA ALA A 114 18.73 -40.36 -7.02
C ALA A 114 17.81 -39.14 -7.14
N THR A 115 16.51 -39.35 -6.89
CA THR A 115 15.53 -38.27 -6.95
C THR A 115 15.41 -37.66 -5.56
N ILE A 116 15.64 -36.36 -5.47
CA ILE A 116 15.55 -35.60 -4.22
C ILE A 116 14.37 -34.64 -4.26
N ARG A 117 13.80 -34.38 -3.08
CA ARG A 117 12.82 -33.34 -2.82
C ARG A 117 13.46 -32.31 -1.89
N ILE A 118 13.52 -31.09 -2.39
CA ILE A 118 14.06 -29.94 -1.68
C ILE A 118 12.87 -29.13 -1.16
N LYS A 119 12.80 -28.96 0.16
CA LYS A 119 11.84 -28.15 0.89
C LYS A 119 12.52 -26.85 1.29
N ARG A 120 11.99 -25.71 0.84
CA ARG A 120 12.48 -24.38 1.23
C ARG A 120 11.43 -23.67 2.06
N THR A 121 11.77 -23.22 3.25
CA THR A 121 10.89 -22.43 4.11
C THR A 121 11.43 -21.02 4.21
N TYR A 122 10.64 -20.06 3.76
CA TYR A 122 10.97 -18.64 3.72
C TYR A 122 10.21 -17.92 4.83
N LYS A 123 10.89 -17.04 5.57
CA LYS A 123 10.21 -16.08 6.43
C LYS A 123 9.59 -14.97 5.57
N LEU A 124 8.32 -14.66 5.85
CA LEU A 124 7.65 -13.53 5.21
C LEU A 124 8.35 -12.21 5.59
N ASP A 125 8.32 -11.28 4.64
CA ASP A 125 8.68 -9.89 4.87
C ASP A 125 7.43 -9.01 4.87
N SER A 126 7.55 -7.76 5.34
CA SER A 126 6.47 -6.77 5.31
C SER A 126 5.18 -7.28 6.00
N ILE A 127 5.35 -7.89 7.18
CA ILE A 127 4.28 -8.34 8.07
C ILE A 127 4.17 -7.43 9.29
N TYR A 128 2.95 -7.19 9.77
CA TYR A 128 2.65 -6.21 10.81
C TYR A 128 1.57 -6.72 11.75
N GLY A 129 1.79 -6.65 13.06
CA GLY A 129 0.87 -7.20 14.07
C GLY A 129 1.36 -8.52 14.64
N ASN A 130 0.44 -9.36 15.12
CA ASN A 130 0.75 -10.61 15.81
C ASN A 130 0.99 -11.74 14.80
N ALA A 131 2.21 -11.81 14.28
CA ALA A 131 2.64 -12.79 13.29
C ALA A 131 2.70 -14.24 13.81
N ASP A 132 2.65 -14.45 15.13
CA ASP A 132 2.60 -15.77 15.74
C ASP A 132 1.19 -16.39 15.69
N GLN A 133 0.16 -15.57 15.44
CA GLN A 133 -1.20 -16.01 15.23
C GLN A 133 -1.46 -16.16 13.72
N PRO A 134 -1.70 -17.38 13.22
CA PRO A 134 -2.11 -17.58 11.83
C PRO A 134 -3.41 -16.84 11.53
N ILE A 135 -3.56 -16.42 10.28
CA ILE A 135 -4.82 -15.87 9.75
C ILE A 135 -5.39 -16.81 8.69
N THR A 136 -6.69 -16.83 8.56
CA THR A 136 -7.44 -17.56 7.54
C THR A 136 -7.91 -16.57 6.49
N LEU A 137 -7.38 -16.70 5.28
CA LEU A 137 -7.92 -16.02 4.11
C LEU A 137 -9.12 -16.81 3.57
N ARG A 138 -10.09 -16.07 3.04
CA ARG A 138 -11.20 -16.58 2.24
C ARG A 138 -11.24 -15.87 0.90
N VAL A 139 -11.74 -16.58 -0.11
CA VAL A 139 -11.93 -16.08 -1.47
C VAL A 139 -13.41 -16.12 -1.83
N LYS A 140 -13.91 -15.05 -2.43
CA LYS A 140 -15.29 -14.95 -2.96
C LYS A 140 -15.28 -14.40 -4.37
N GLU A 141 -16.31 -14.69 -5.17
CA GLU A 141 -16.50 -14.04 -6.47
C GLU A 141 -17.17 -12.66 -6.29
N VAL A 142 -16.67 -11.69 -7.05
CA VAL A 142 -17.28 -10.36 -7.18
C VAL A 142 -18.57 -10.46 -8.00
N SER A 143 -19.68 -9.96 -7.46
CA SER A 143 -21.02 -10.12 -8.05
C SER A 143 -21.38 -9.00 -9.02
N LYS A 144 -20.74 -7.82 -8.94
CA LYS A 144 -20.98 -6.67 -9.83
C LYS A 144 -19.72 -6.16 -10.51
N TYR A 145 -19.88 -5.55 -11.68
CA TYR A 145 -18.76 -4.99 -12.44
C TYR A 145 -18.10 -3.84 -11.67
N MET A 146 -16.79 -3.94 -11.41
CA MET A 146 -16.01 -2.96 -10.62
C MET A 146 -15.61 -1.69 -11.40
N GLN A 147 -16.36 -1.33 -12.47
CA GLN A 147 -16.04 -0.21 -13.35
C GLN A 147 -14.73 -0.38 -14.14
N SER A 148 -14.19 0.72 -14.70
CA SER A 148 -12.95 0.78 -15.48
C SER A 148 -11.77 1.30 -14.67
N GLN A 149 -10.56 1.18 -15.22
CA GLN A 149 -9.29 1.67 -14.64
C GLN A 149 -9.15 3.21 -14.57
N ASP A 150 -10.10 3.92 -15.16
CA ASP A 150 -10.15 5.38 -15.04
C ASP A 150 -10.95 5.82 -13.80
N SER A 151 -11.60 4.86 -13.13
CA SER A 151 -12.44 5.11 -11.99
C SER A 151 -11.62 5.17 -10.71
N ILE A 152 -11.80 6.24 -9.94
CA ILE A 152 -11.13 6.39 -8.64
C ILE A 152 -11.94 5.62 -7.59
N HIS A 153 -11.28 4.63 -6.98
CA HIS A 153 -11.80 3.90 -5.84
C HIS A 153 -11.11 4.34 -4.56
N TYR A 154 -11.89 4.31 -3.49
CA TYR A 154 -11.51 4.72 -2.16
C TYR A 154 -11.61 3.55 -1.19
N SER A 155 -10.79 3.59 -0.15
CA SER A 155 -10.63 2.49 0.80
C SER A 155 -11.83 2.26 1.70
N ASN A 156 -12.64 3.29 1.94
CA ASN A 156 -13.87 3.17 2.73
C ASN A 156 -15.05 2.80 1.80
N PRO A 157 -15.65 1.61 1.95
CA PRO A 157 -16.76 1.16 1.09
C PRO A 157 -18.06 1.95 1.28
N ALA A 158 -18.21 2.71 2.37
CA ALA A 158 -19.37 3.54 2.65
C ALA A 158 -19.27 4.97 2.07
N LEU A 159 -18.11 5.36 1.53
CA LEU A 159 -17.92 6.70 0.96
C LEU A 159 -18.52 6.77 -0.45
N ALA A 160 -19.64 7.45 -0.63
CA ALA A 160 -20.15 7.75 -1.96
C ALA A 160 -19.33 8.86 -2.64
N ASN A 161 -18.98 8.68 -3.93
CA ASN A 161 -18.19 9.66 -4.69
C ASN A 161 -18.97 10.95 -5.02
N CYS A 162 -20.31 10.90 -4.98
CA CYS A 162 -21.21 12.02 -5.22
C CYS A 162 -22.55 11.79 -4.50
N GLN A 163 -23.28 12.88 -4.27
CA GLN A 163 -24.63 12.80 -3.73
C GLN A 163 -25.58 12.25 -4.81
N GLY A 164 -26.26 11.12 -4.53
CA GLY A 164 -27.29 10.54 -5.39
C GLY A 164 -26.80 9.64 -6.53
N CYS A 165 -25.50 9.34 -6.61
CA CYS A 165 -24.95 8.37 -7.55
C CYS A 165 -24.71 7.01 -6.88
N ASP A 166 -24.61 5.95 -7.68
CA ASP A 166 -24.23 4.63 -7.18
C ASP A 166 -22.84 4.71 -6.51
N ASN A 167 -22.74 4.15 -5.31
CA ASN A 167 -21.49 4.11 -4.59
C ASN A 167 -20.57 3.04 -5.20
N ILE A 168 -19.69 3.49 -6.09
CA ILE A 168 -18.66 2.65 -6.71
C ILE A 168 -17.75 1.94 -5.69
N ASN A 169 -17.53 2.53 -4.51
CA ASN A 169 -16.72 1.90 -3.46
C ASN A 169 -17.47 0.77 -2.74
N HIS A 170 -18.78 0.62 -2.95
CA HIS A 170 -19.50 -0.55 -2.47
C HIS A 170 -19.34 -1.72 -3.45
N ILE A 171 -18.28 -2.51 -3.26
CA ILE A 171 -18.02 -3.70 -4.09
C ILE A 171 -18.79 -4.90 -3.54
N GLU A 172 -19.74 -5.40 -4.33
CA GLU A 172 -20.57 -6.54 -3.95
C GLU A 172 -19.93 -7.88 -4.33
N THR A 173 -20.09 -8.87 -3.45
CA THR A 173 -19.64 -10.25 -3.66
C THR A 173 -20.78 -11.23 -3.48
N PHE A 174 -20.65 -12.43 -4.06
CA PHE A 174 -21.55 -13.52 -3.74
C PHE A 174 -21.30 -14.03 -2.31
N PHE A 175 -22.34 -14.61 -1.70
CA PHE A 175 -22.23 -15.15 -0.34
C PHE A 175 -21.31 -16.38 -0.27
N GLU A 176 -21.30 -17.19 -1.33
CA GLU A 176 -20.52 -18.43 -1.45
C GLU A 176 -19.02 -18.19 -1.25
N VAL A 177 -18.41 -18.99 -0.39
CA VAL A 177 -16.95 -18.97 -0.19
C VAL A 177 -16.33 -19.96 -1.15
N LEU A 178 -15.54 -19.47 -2.09
CA LEU A 178 -14.89 -20.30 -3.10
C LEU A 178 -13.74 -21.11 -2.52
N GLY A 179 -13.07 -20.63 -1.48
CA GLY A 179 -12.00 -21.37 -0.83
C GLY A 179 -11.40 -20.60 0.34
N THR A 180 -10.65 -21.31 1.17
CA THR A 180 -9.97 -20.76 2.34
C THR A 180 -8.55 -21.27 2.44
N GLN A 181 -7.65 -20.49 3.00
CA GLN A 181 -6.27 -20.90 3.25
C GLN A 181 -5.76 -20.26 4.54
N GLN A 182 -5.13 -21.07 5.39
CA GLN A 182 -4.39 -20.56 6.54
C GLN A 182 -3.02 -20.01 6.09
N ILE A 183 -2.69 -18.83 6.59
CA ILE A 183 -1.48 -18.07 6.32
C ILE A 183 -0.74 -17.88 7.64
N THR A 184 0.56 -18.14 7.62
CA THR A 184 1.46 -17.96 8.77
C THR A 184 2.57 -16.99 8.39
N LYS A 185 3.48 -16.67 9.32
CA LYS A 185 4.67 -15.85 9.04
C LYS A 185 5.74 -16.53 8.16
N GLU A 186 5.49 -17.77 7.76
CA GLU A 186 6.42 -18.57 6.96
C GLU A 186 5.67 -19.21 5.78
N ILE A 187 6.42 -19.52 4.72
CA ILE A 187 5.90 -20.18 3.55
C ILE A 187 6.87 -21.23 3.04
N THR A 188 6.34 -22.38 2.65
CA THR A 188 7.16 -23.49 2.16
C THR A 188 6.95 -23.71 0.66
N THR A 189 8.04 -23.83 -0.09
CA THR A 189 8.03 -24.35 -1.46
C THR A 189 8.69 -25.72 -1.53
N TYR A 190 8.34 -26.49 -2.56
CA TYR A 190 8.90 -27.80 -2.83
C TYR A 190 9.40 -27.86 -4.27
N GLN A 191 10.58 -28.45 -4.45
CA GLN A 191 11.15 -28.75 -5.76
C GLN A 191 11.58 -30.21 -5.79
N THR A 192 11.37 -30.91 -6.90
CA THR A 192 11.85 -32.28 -7.10
C THR A 192 12.79 -32.30 -8.28
N LYS A 193 13.97 -32.90 -8.13
CA LYS A 193 14.99 -33.01 -9.18
C LYS A 193 15.85 -34.26 -8.98
N LYS A 194 16.73 -34.57 -9.93
CA LYS A 194 17.81 -35.53 -9.69
C LYS A 194 18.91 -34.86 -8.86
N LEU A 195 19.60 -35.64 -8.02
CA LEU A 195 20.62 -35.17 -7.08
C LEU A 195 21.64 -34.25 -7.76
N ASN A 196 22.17 -34.69 -8.90
CA ASN A 196 23.23 -34.00 -9.63
C ASN A 196 22.73 -33.03 -10.72
N ASP A 197 21.41 -32.91 -10.93
CA ASP A 197 20.89 -31.92 -11.87
C ASP A 197 21.08 -30.51 -11.29
N PRO A 198 21.46 -29.49 -12.08
CA PRO A 198 21.51 -28.12 -11.58
C PRO A 198 20.11 -27.62 -11.21
N GLU A 199 20.03 -26.67 -10.27
CA GLU A 199 18.79 -25.92 -10.05
C GLU A 199 18.68 -24.81 -11.11
N THR A 200 17.79 -24.98 -12.07
CA THR A 200 17.61 -24.02 -13.17
C THR A 200 16.53 -22.99 -12.88
N GLU A 201 15.46 -23.37 -12.17
CA GLU A 201 14.37 -22.47 -11.80
C GLU A 201 13.79 -22.84 -10.44
N LEU A 202 13.77 -21.88 -9.51
CA LEU A 202 13.18 -22.06 -8.20
C LEU A 202 11.65 -21.91 -8.27
N PRO A 203 10.88 -22.72 -7.50
CA PRO A 203 9.44 -22.53 -7.43
C PRO A 203 9.08 -21.12 -6.92
N SER A 204 8.06 -20.51 -7.52
CA SER A 204 7.54 -19.22 -7.04
C SER A 204 7.09 -19.31 -5.58
N VAL A 205 7.43 -18.30 -4.78
CA VAL A 205 7.05 -18.20 -3.37
C VAL A 205 5.64 -17.59 -3.29
N VAL A 206 4.63 -18.46 -3.33
CA VAL A 206 3.20 -18.08 -3.38
C VAL A 206 2.38 -18.91 -2.41
N TYR A 207 1.42 -18.28 -1.72
CA TYR A 207 0.37 -19.03 -1.03
C TYR A 207 -0.60 -19.59 -2.06
N LYS A 208 -0.89 -20.89 -1.96
CA LYS A 208 -1.80 -21.61 -2.86
C LYS A 208 -3.13 -21.82 -2.16
N VAL A 209 -4.15 -21.07 -2.55
CA VAL A 209 -5.52 -21.25 -2.05
C VAL A 209 -6.24 -22.23 -2.97
N LYS A 210 -6.59 -23.41 -2.45
CA LYS A 210 -7.45 -24.36 -3.17
C LYS A 210 -8.89 -23.85 -3.16
N LEU A 211 -9.47 -23.71 -4.35
CA LEU A 211 -10.84 -23.29 -4.53
C LEU A 211 -11.76 -24.47 -4.85
N ASN A 212 -13.06 -24.28 -4.67
CA ASN A 212 -14.12 -25.24 -4.90
C ASN A 212 -14.17 -25.60 -6.38
N LYS A 213 -13.60 -26.75 -6.73
CA LYS A 213 -13.50 -27.18 -8.13
C LYS A 213 -14.86 -27.42 -8.77
N ASP A 214 -15.88 -27.83 -8.02
CA ASP A 214 -17.21 -28.14 -8.56
C ASP A 214 -17.92 -26.84 -8.97
N TYR A 215 -17.73 -25.76 -8.21
CA TYR A 215 -18.19 -24.42 -8.59
C TYR A 215 -17.60 -23.99 -9.95
N PHE A 216 -16.28 -24.13 -10.09
CA PHE A 216 -15.59 -23.74 -11.33
C PHE A 216 -15.86 -24.71 -12.49
N GLU A 217 -16.06 -25.99 -12.24
CA GLU A 217 -16.50 -26.97 -13.25
C GLU A 217 -17.87 -26.55 -13.80
N GLN A 218 -18.85 -26.32 -12.93
CA GLN A 218 -20.18 -25.86 -13.35
C GLN A 218 -20.11 -24.50 -14.07
N LYS A 219 -19.31 -23.57 -13.55
CA LYS A 219 -19.22 -22.21 -14.09
C LYS A 219 -18.52 -22.17 -15.45
N PHE A 220 -17.38 -22.84 -15.61
CA PHE A 220 -16.54 -22.75 -16.81
C PHE A 220 -16.81 -23.87 -17.80
N ILE A 221 -16.60 -25.13 -17.41
CA ILE A 221 -16.83 -26.30 -18.28
C ILE A 221 -18.32 -26.40 -18.64
N GLY A 222 -19.21 -26.27 -17.65
CA GLY A 222 -20.67 -26.33 -17.87
C GLY A 222 -21.23 -25.19 -18.73
N ASN A 223 -20.43 -24.16 -19.04
CA ASN A 223 -20.82 -23.04 -19.91
C ASN A 223 -19.85 -22.85 -21.09
N GLU A 224 -19.17 -23.90 -21.51
CA GLU A 224 -18.36 -23.91 -22.73
C GLU A 224 -19.17 -23.38 -23.93
N GLY A 225 -18.52 -22.58 -24.78
CA GLY A 225 -19.17 -21.92 -25.92
C GLY A 225 -20.14 -20.78 -25.58
N SER A 226 -20.31 -20.42 -24.30
CA SER A 226 -21.13 -19.27 -23.92
C SER A 226 -20.51 -17.94 -24.36
N SER A 227 -21.36 -16.97 -24.71
CA SER A 227 -20.92 -15.63 -25.11
C SER A 227 -20.15 -14.88 -24.01
N GLY A 228 -20.31 -15.29 -22.75
CA GLY A 228 -19.59 -14.72 -21.61
C GLY A 228 -18.08 -14.93 -21.67
N MET A 229 -17.58 -15.93 -22.39
CA MET A 229 -16.15 -16.21 -22.56
C MET A 229 -15.58 -15.77 -23.92
N GLY A 230 -16.41 -15.15 -24.77
CA GLY A 230 -16.04 -14.75 -26.13
C GLY A 230 -15.12 -13.54 -26.21
N ASP A 231 -15.17 -12.66 -25.22
CA ASP A 231 -14.31 -11.49 -25.12
C ASP A 231 -14.13 -11.06 -23.65
N GLN A 232 -13.10 -10.26 -23.40
CA GLN A 232 -12.73 -9.85 -22.04
C GLN A 232 -13.77 -8.93 -21.39
N ALA A 233 -14.49 -8.11 -22.17
CA ALA A 233 -15.50 -7.20 -21.63
C ALA A 233 -16.75 -7.97 -21.20
N SER A 234 -17.23 -8.91 -22.02
CA SER A 234 -18.30 -9.84 -21.66
C SER A 234 -17.91 -10.70 -20.45
N PHE A 235 -16.66 -11.16 -20.39
CA PHE A 235 -16.14 -11.95 -19.27
C PHE A 235 -16.28 -11.24 -17.93
N ILE A 236 -15.74 -10.03 -17.81
CA ILE A 236 -15.74 -9.27 -16.54
C ILE A 236 -17.07 -8.61 -16.20
N ARG A 237 -17.99 -8.48 -17.16
CA ARG A 237 -19.32 -7.88 -16.92
C ARG A 237 -20.39 -8.92 -16.62
N ASN A 238 -20.31 -10.08 -17.28
CA ASN A 238 -21.44 -11.02 -17.35
C ASN A 238 -21.08 -12.43 -16.84
N PHE A 239 -19.81 -12.83 -16.86
CA PHE A 239 -19.43 -14.22 -16.60
C PHE A 239 -18.75 -14.40 -15.24
N PHE A 240 -17.48 -14.00 -15.12
CA PHE A 240 -16.67 -14.11 -13.90
C PHE A 240 -15.93 -12.79 -13.69
N ARG A 241 -16.45 -11.96 -12.78
CA ARG A 241 -16.08 -10.54 -12.72
C ARG A 241 -14.75 -10.31 -12.03
N GLY A 242 -14.37 -11.19 -11.11
CA GLY A 242 -13.23 -11.00 -10.26
C GLY A 242 -13.36 -11.74 -8.94
N ILE A 243 -12.39 -11.51 -8.05
CA ILE A 243 -12.34 -12.10 -6.72
C ILE A 243 -12.21 -11.03 -5.64
N GLU A 244 -12.78 -11.32 -4.48
CA GLU A 244 -12.41 -10.73 -3.20
C GLU A 244 -11.51 -11.71 -2.45
N ILE A 245 -10.43 -11.21 -1.86
CA ILE A 245 -9.62 -11.91 -0.86
C ILE A 245 -9.76 -11.12 0.44
N SER A 246 -10.20 -11.79 1.50
CA SER A 246 -10.37 -11.17 2.82
C SER A 246 -10.04 -12.16 3.93
N THR A 247 -9.85 -11.68 5.16
CA THR A 247 -9.75 -12.56 6.34
C THR A 247 -11.06 -12.58 7.12
N VAL A 248 -11.34 -13.70 7.78
CA VAL A 248 -12.45 -13.83 8.74
C VAL A 248 -12.02 -13.48 10.16
N ASP A 249 -10.72 -13.58 10.45
CA ASP A 249 -10.19 -13.47 11.80
C ASP A 249 -10.22 -12.03 12.29
N ASP A 250 -10.33 -11.90 13.61
CA ASP A 250 -10.30 -10.63 14.33
C ASP A 250 -8.92 -10.30 14.90
N GLN A 251 -8.01 -11.25 14.91
CA GLN A 251 -6.65 -11.14 15.43
C GLN A 251 -5.68 -11.80 14.46
N GLY A 252 -4.42 -11.34 14.47
CA GLY A 252 -3.38 -11.85 13.59
C GLY A 252 -2.45 -10.74 13.14
N PHE A 253 -2.06 -10.81 11.88
CA PHE A 253 -1.17 -9.86 11.24
C PHE A 253 -1.71 -9.40 9.88
N LEU A 254 -1.28 -8.22 9.46
CA LEU A 254 -1.32 -7.78 8.07
C LEU A 254 -0.06 -8.26 7.36
N PHE A 255 -0.16 -8.56 6.07
CA PHE A 255 0.99 -8.79 5.21
C PHE A 255 0.79 -8.15 3.85
N ASN A 256 1.88 -7.59 3.32
CA ASN A 256 1.91 -7.12 1.94
C ASN A 256 2.13 -8.31 0.98
N PHE A 257 1.51 -8.23 -0.19
CA PHE A 257 1.66 -9.18 -1.28
C PHE A 257 1.86 -8.46 -2.62
N GLN A 258 2.18 -9.21 -3.67
CA GLN A 258 2.59 -8.69 -4.98
C GLN A 258 1.47 -8.85 -6.04
N PRO A 259 0.40 -8.02 -6.03
CA PRO A 259 -0.71 -8.13 -6.99
C PRO A 259 -0.30 -7.86 -8.44
N ASN A 260 0.87 -7.25 -8.65
CA ASN A 260 1.44 -6.95 -9.96
C ASN A 260 2.33 -8.06 -10.54
N SER A 261 2.64 -9.09 -9.75
CA SER A 261 3.45 -10.23 -10.18
C SER A 261 2.67 -11.14 -11.14
N ALA A 262 3.35 -11.67 -12.16
CA ALA A 262 2.77 -12.67 -13.08
C ALA A 262 2.34 -13.97 -12.37
N SER A 263 2.89 -14.23 -11.18
CA SER A 263 2.51 -15.35 -10.33
C SER A 263 1.19 -15.11 -9.57
N PHE A 264 0.64 -13.89 -9.58
CA PHE A 264 -0.71 -13.63 -9.07
C PHE A 264 -1.75 -14.03 -10.12
N ASN A 265 -2.16 -15.29 -10.06
CA ASN A 265 -3.07 -15.90 -11.03
C ASN A 265 -3.94 -16.98 -10.37
N LEU A 266 -5.02 -17.33 -11.04
CA LEU A 266 -5.86 -18.48 -10.70
C LEU A 266 -5.75 -19.48 -11.83
N VAL A 267 -5.40 -20.73 -11.55
CA VAL A 267 -5.28 -21.76 -12.58
C VAL A 267 -6.29 -22.86 -12.32
N MET A 268 -7.12 -23.12 -13.33
CA MET A 268 -8.02 -24.25 -13.39
C MET A 268 -7.31 -25.39 -14.12
N TYR A 269 -7.04 -26.49 -13.43
CA TYR A 269 -6.50 -27.72 -14.00
C TYR A 269 -7.63 -28.71 -14.20
N TYR A 270 -7.69 -29.29 -15.40
CA TYR A 270 -8.70 -30.26 -15.79
C TYR A 270 -8.07 -31.39 -16.60
N ASN A 271 -8.77 -32.51 -16.70
CA ASN A 271 -8.45 -33.56 -17.64
C ASN A 271 -9.60 -33.77 -18.63
N PHE A 272 -9.29 -34.34 -19.78
CA PHE A 272 -10.23 -34.60 -20.86
C PHE A 272 -9.77 -35.77 -21.71
N ASP A 273 -10.70 -36.38 -22.42
CA ASP A 273 -10.44 -37.47 -23.34
C ASP A 273 -10.01 -36.91 -24.70
N LYS A 274 -8.96 -37.51 -25.29
CA LYS A 274 -8.51 -37.20 -26.64
C LYS A 274 -8.28 -38.47 -27.42
N THR A 275 -8.97 -38.61 -28.55
CA THR A 275 -8.73 -39.73 -29.47
C THR A 275 -7.47 -39.46 -30.31
N ASN A 276 -6.51 -40.38 -30.30
CA ASN A 276 -5.30 -40.29 -31.12
C ASN A 276 -5.55 -40.72 -32.57
N ALA A 277 -4.52 -40.66 -33.43
CA ALA A 277 -4.66 -40.97 -34.85
C ALA A 277 -5.00 -42.44 -35.13
N GLU A 278 -4.71 -43.32 -34.16
CA GLU A 278 -4.97 -44.75 -34.17
C GLU A 278 -6.37 -45.12 -33.61
N GLY A 279 -7.14 -44.14 -33.11
CA GLY A 279 -8.48 -44.36 -32.57
C GLY A 279 -8.53 -44.74 -31.09
N GLU A 280 -7.40 -44.66 -30.36
CA GLU A 280 -7.36 -44.90 -28.92
C GLU A 280 -7.69 -43.64 -28.13
N VAL A 281 -8.45 -43.79 -27.05
CA VAL A 281 -8.81 -42.69 -26.14
C VAL A 281 -7.72 -42.52 -25.09
N GLU A 282 -7.08 -41.36 -25.08
CA GLU A 282 -6.07 -40.98 -24.10
C GLU A 282 -6.60 -39.87 -23.18
N ASN A 283 -6.37 -40.01 -21.87
CA ASN A 283 -6.64 -38.93 -20.93
C ASN A 283 -5.50 -37.89 -20.98
N LYS A 284 -5.85 -36.64 -21.27
CA LYS A 284 -4.94 -35.49 -21.35
C LYS A 284 -5.26 -34.48 -20.26
N ASN A 285 -4.25 -33.69 -19.89
CA ASN A 285 -4.41 -32.59 -18.94
C ASN A 285 -4.49 -31.27 -19.71
N GLY A 286 -5.34 -30.37 -19.24
CA GLY A 286 -5.46 -28.99 -19.66
C GLY A 286 -5.32 -28.03 -18.49
N ALA A 287 -5.05 -26.77 -18.82
CA ALA A 287 -5.03 -25.69 -17.84
C ALA A 287 -5.61 -24.42 -18.44
N LEU A 288 -6.53 -23.78 -17.72
CA LEU A 288 -7.09 -22.48 -18.06
C LEU A 288 -6.69 -21.48 -16.97
N PRO A 289 -5.76 -20.55 -17.25
CA PRO A 289 -5.41 -19.51 -16.31
C PRO A 289 -6.39 -18.33 -16.38
N LEU A 290 -6.65 -17.72 -15.22
CA LEU A 290 -7.16 -16.37 -15.07
C LEU A 290 -6.06 -15.48 -14.52
N PHE A 291 -5.93 -14.29 -15.08
CA PHE A 291 -4.92 -13.30 -14.71
C PHE A 291 -5.53 -12.10 -14.02
N PHE A 292 -4.81 -11.57 -13.03
CA PHE A 292 -5.19 -10.39 -12.25
C PHE A 292 -4.21 -9.23 -12.52
N THR A 293 -3.78 -9.10 -13.77
CA THR A 293 -2.83 -8.05 -14.23
C THR A 293 -3.32 -6.65 -13.88
N THR A 294 -2.41 -5.76 -13.49
CA THR A 294 -2.69 -4.37 -13.06
C THR A 294 -1.82 -3.38 -13.84
N TYR A 295 -2.09 -2.08 -13.72
CA TYR A 295 -1.30 -1.02 -14.34
C TYR A 295 0.22 -1.14 -14.07
N TRP A 296 0.56 -1.75 -12.93
CA TRP A 296 1.94 -1.99 -12.49
C TRP A 296 2.56 -3.30 -12.99
N SER A 297 1.79 -4.13 -13.69
CA SER A 297 2.28 -5.40 -14.27
C SER A 297 3.04 -5.14 -15.57
N SER A 298 4.05 -5.97 -15.86
CA SER A 298 4.79 -5.91 -17.13
C SER A 298 3.96 -6.35 -18.35
N SER A 299 2.90 -7.13 -18.11
CA SER A 299 2.01 -7.63 -19.16
C SER A 299 0.81 -6.70 -19.36
N PRO A 300 0.46 -6.32 -20.61
CA PRO A 300 -0.68 -5.46 -20.90
C PRO A 300 -2.03 -6.18 -20.63
N GLY A 301 -3.10 -5.38 -20.58
CA GLY A 301 -4.45 -5.85 -20.28
C GLY A 301 -4.74 -5.78 -18.80
N TYR A 302 -4.85 -4.56 -18.28
CA TYR A 302 -4.97 -4.33 -16.85
C TYR A 302 -6.40 -4.58 -16.35
N ASN A 303 -6.53 -4.75 -15.03
CA ASN A 303 -7.77 -4.95 -14.30
C ASN A 303 -7.94 -3.84 -13.27
N VAL A 304 -9.18 -3.57 -12.90
CA VAL A 304 -9.44 -2.78 -11.69
C VAL A 304 -9.01 -3.61 -10.48
N GLN A 305 -8.25 -2.99 -9.60
CA GLN A 305 -7.85 -3.56 -8.31
C GLN A 305 -8.15 -2.54 -7.22
N VAL A 306 -8.68 -3.02 -6.08
CA VAL A 306 -9.04 -2.14 -4.97
C VAL A 306 -8.67 -2.80 -3.65
N ASN A 307 -8.01 -2.06 -2.77
CA ASN A 307 -7.83 -2.46 -1.37
C ASN A 307 -8.79 -1.64 -0.50
N GLN A 308 -9.58 -2.31 0.34
CA GLN A 308 -10.51 -1.67 1.27
C GLN A 308 -10.18 -2.04 2.71
N PHE A 309 -10.51 -1.11 3.62
CA PHE A 309 -10.17 -1.23 5.03
C PHE A 309 -11.42 -1.08 5.89
N GLU A 310 -11.59 -2.01 6.81
CA GLU A 310 -12.63 -1.96 7.83
C GLU A 310 -11.98 -1.68 9.18
N HIS A 311 -12.40 -0.59 9.83
CA HIS A 311 -11.82 -0.13 11.08
C HIS A 311 -12.80 -0.24 12.24
N THR A 312 -12.38 -0.84 13.35
CA THR A 312 -13.18 -1.02 14.58
C THR A 312 -12.32 -0.85 15.83
N ASN A 313 -12.93 -0.78 17.02
CA ASN A 313 -12.22 -0.70 18.31
C ASN A 313 -11.21 0.46 18.44
N ARG A 314 -11.45 1.59 17.77
CA ARG A 314 -10.63 2.80 17.91
C ARG A 314 -10.72 3.35 19.33
N SER A 315 -9.59 3.82 19.86
CA SER A 315 -9.56 4.45 21.19
C SER A 315 -10.44 5.69 21.25
N SER A 316 -11.05 5.93 22.41
CA SER A 316 -11.92 7.11 22.61
C SER A 316 -11.20 8.43 22.36
N GLN A 317 -9.90 8.49 22.67
CA GLN A 317 -9.03 9.64 22.47
C GLN A 317 -8.85 9.94 20.99
N PHE A 318 -8.53 8.91 20.19
CA PHE A 318 -8.39 9.05 18.75
C PHE A 318 -9.74 9.40 18.10
N VAL A 319 -10.83 8.73 18.48
CA VAL A 319 -12.18 9.05 18.00
C VAL A 319 -12.52 10.51 18.25
N ASN A 320 -12.36 10.97 19.49
CA ASN A 320 -12.63 12.36 19.83
C ASN A 320 -11.76 13.35 19.04
N ALA A 321 -10.49 13.02 18.78
CA ALA A 321 -9.57 13.89 18.06
C ALA A 321 -10.03 14.17 16.62
N TYR A 322 -10.58 13.18 15.91
CA TYR A 322 -11.07 13.41 14.54
C TYR A 322 -12.55 13.80 14.46
N THR A 323 -13.37 13.57 15.48
CA THR A 323 -14.77 14.02 15.50
C THR A 323 -14.94 15.44 16.04
N ASN A 324 -14.10 15.84 16.99
CA ASN A 324 -14.13 17.15 17.65
C ASN A 324 -12.73 17.81 17.63
N PRO A 325 -12.10 17.97 16.46
CA PRO A 325 -10.78 18.60 16.39
C PRO A 325 -10.86 20.05 16.87
N ASN A 326 -9.90 20.46 17.70
CA ASN A 326 -9.80 21.83 18.16
C ASN A 326 -9.14 22.70 17.08
N THR A 327 -9.94 23.21 16.15
CA THR A 327 -9.41 23.96 15.00
C THR A 327 -8.99 25.40 15.32
N VAL A 328 -9.18 25.85 16.57
CA VAL A 328 -8.88 27.21 17.04
C VAL A 328 -7.56 27.23 17.81
N GLU A 329 -7.48 26.51 18.92
CA GLU A 329 -6.27 26.44 19.75
C GLU A 329 -5.34 25.29 19.34
N GLY A 330 -5.86 24.34 18.56
CA GLY A 330 -5.14 23.15 18.16
C GLY A 330 -5.28 21.98 19.14
N ASP A 331 -4.95 20.79 18.64
CA ASP A 331 -5.04 19.54 19.37
C ASP A 331 -3.74 19.26 20.15
N PRO A 332 -3.82 18.59 21.32
CA PRO A 332 -2.63 18.19 22.07
C PRO A 332 -1.89 17.00 21.43
N ARG A 333 -2.59 16.19 20.62
CA ARG A 333 -2.07 15.02 19.92
C ARG A 333 -2.58 14.96 18.50
N LEU A 334 -1.71 14.49 17.60
CA LEU A 334 -1.93 14.38 16.18
C LEU A 334 -1.76 12.92 15.78
N TYR A 335 -2.76 12.35 15.11
CA TYR A 335 -2.83 10.93 14.80
C TYR A 335 -2.68 10.71 13.31
N LEU A 336 -1.71 9.90 12.91
CA LEU A 336 -1.50 9.52 11.52
C LEU A 336 -1.39 8.00 11.40
N SER A 337 -2.22 7.43 10.54
CA SER A 337 -2.20 6.02 10.19
C SER A 337 -2.24 5.88 8.68
N GLY A 338 -1.43 4.96 8.16
CA GLY A 338 -1.68 4.42 6.83
C GLY A 338 -2.88 3.45 6.87
N LEU A 339 -3.35 3.02 5.71
CA LEU A 339 -4.63 2.28 5.53
C LEU A 339 -5.88 3.01 6.09
N ASP A 340 -5.72 4.27 6.47
CA ASP A 340 -6.74 5.12 7.08
C ASP A 340 -6.64 6.50 6.43
N GLY A 341 -7.77 7.20 6.30
CA GLY A 341 -7.85 8.56 5.78
C GLY A 341 -7.26 9.64 6.67
N THR A 342 -6.85 9.32 7.90
CA THR A 342 -6.28 10.26 8.87
C THR A 342 -5.22 11.19 8.27
N LYS A 343 -5.35 12.47 8.60
CA LYS A 343 -4.42 13.54 8.23
C LYS A 343 -4.40 14.56 9.35
N THR A 344 -3.33 15.33 9.39
CA THR A 344 -3.21 16.50 10.27
C THR A 344 -3.16 17.76 9.41
N ILE A 345 -3.82 18.82 9.87
CA ILE A 345 -3.68 20.16 9.34
C ILE A 345 -2.75 20.95 10.24
N ILE A 346 -1.86 21.74 9.63
CA ILE A 346 -1.07 22.76 10.28
C ILE A 346 -1.39 24.09 9.61
N LYS A 347 -1.83 25.06 10.41
CA LYS A 347 -2.06 26.45 10.01
C LYS A 347 -0.99 27.32 10.66
N ILE A 348 -0.34 28.14 9.85
CA ILE A 348 0.49 29.23 10.35
C ILE A 348 -0.43 30.43 10.50
N ASN A 349 -0.41 31.08 11.67
CA ASN A 349 -1.28 32.23 11.90
C ASN A 349 -0.91 33.37 10.94
N GLN A 350 -1.92 34.06 10.39
CA GLN A 350 -1.68 35.18 9.49
C GLN A 350 -0.95 36.33 10.21
N ASP A 351 -1.19 36.52 11.50
CA ASP A 351 -0.48 37.53 12.30
C ASP A 351 1.01 37.21 12.41
N GLU A 352 1.36 35.94 12.64
CA GLU A 352 2.75 35.47 12.64
C GLU A 352 3.41 35.67 11.27
N LEU A 353 2.71 35.34 10.17
CA LEU A 353 3.22 35.60 8.82
C LEU A 353 3.43 37.09 8.54
N ASN A 354 2.56 37.96 9.07
CA ASN A 354 2.68 39.40 8.92
C ASN A 354 3.85 39.95 9.76
N GLU A 355 4.06 39.43 10.97
CA GLU A 355 5.21 39.78 11.81
C GLU A 355 6.53 39.37 11.16
N ILE A 356 6.63 38.14 10.65
CA ILE A 356 7.80 37.68 9.90
C ILE A 356 8.04 38.57 8.69
N ARG A 357 6.99 38.92 7.92
CA ARG A 357 7.10 39.83 6.78
C ARG A 357 7.58 41.21 7.21
N HIS A 358 7.05 41.75 8.30
CA HIS A 358 7.49 43.02 8.85
C HIS A 358 8.99 43.03 9.16
N HIS A 359 9.50 41.98 9.80
CA HIS A 359 10.92 41.84 10.09
C HIS A 359 11.79 41.69 8.82
N VAL A 360 11.29 41.00 7.79
CA VAL A 360 11.96 40.91 6.48
C VAL A 360 12.06 42.28 5.81
N GLU A 361 10.97 43.04 5.81
CA GLU A 361 10.89 44.35 5.13
C GLU A 361 11.60 45.48 5.89
N ASN A 362 11.59 45.46 7.23
CA ASN A 362 11.97 46.60 8.05
C ASN A 362 13.23 46.36 8.91
N ASP A 363 13.49 45.12 9.32
CA ASP A 363 14.63 44.77 10.21
C ASP A 363 15.78 44.06 9.50
N GLY A 364 15.69 43.92 8.16
CA GLY A 364 16.74 43.33 7.33
C GLY A 364 16.92 41.82 7.55
N TRP A 365 15.85 41.11 7.95
CA TRP A 365 15.88 39.65 8.02
C TRP A 365 16.01 39.06 6.62
N ALA A 366 16.95 38.14 6.45
CA ALA A 366 16.98 37.23 5.32
C ALA A 366 16.73 35.82 5.85
N ILE A 367 15.64 35.20 5.39
CA ILE A 367 15.31 33.84 5.83
C ILE A 367 16.32 32.89 5.20
N VAL A 368 16.89 31.98 6.01
CA VAL A 368 17.83 30.95 5.53
C VAL A 368 17.34 29.54 5.78
N GLY A 369 16.37 29.37 6.68
CA GLY A 369 15.70 28.10 6.91
C GLY A 369 14.33 28.29 7.57
N ALA A 370 13.40 27.38 7.32
CA ALA A 370 12.17 27.27 8.10
C ALA A 370 11.80 25.79 8.25
N GLU A 371 11.43 25.37 9.47
CA GLU A 371 11.20 23.97 9.80
C GLU A 371 10.02 23.79 10.76
N LEU A 372 9.26 22.71 10.57
CA LEU A 372 8.28 22.17 11.51
C LEU A 372 8.84 20.89 12.12
N ASN A 373 9.01 20.89 13.44
CA ASN A 373 9.52 19.75 14.19
C ASN A 373 8.38 19.04 14.91
N PHE A 374 8.09 17.81 14.49
CA PHE A 374 7.07 16.97 15.08
C PHE A 374 7.71 16.00 16.06
N SER A 375 7.39 16.11 17.34
CA SER A 375 7.86 15.16 18.36
C SER A 375 6.94 13.95 18.41
N VAL A 376 7.49 12.75 18.41
CA VAL A 376 6.75 11.49 18.53
C VAL A 376 6.27 11.29 19.98
N ASP A 377 4.98 10.99 20.14
CA ASP A 377 4.46 10.45 21.38
C ASP A 377 4.68 8.93 21.40
N ASP A 378 5.77 8.53 22.04
CA ASP A 378 6.23 7.14 22.07
C ASP A 378 5.56 6.29 23.16
N SER A 379 4.52 6.79 23.81
CA SER A 379 3.82 6.08 24.91
C SER A 379 3.16 4.78 24.46
N TYR A 380 2.94 4.58 23.16
CA TYR A 380 2.25 3.41 22.60
C TYR A 380 3.18 2.35 22.00
N GLY A 381 4.49 2.60 21.93
CA GLY A 381 5.48 1.63 21.44
C GLY A 381 5.36 1.27 19.95
N PHE A 382 4.76 2.14 19.14
CA PHE A 382 4.68 1.92 17.69
C PHE A 382 6.08 1.90 17.05
N LYS A 383 6.24 1.06 16.01
CA LYS A 383 7.36 1.19 15.10
C LYS A 383 7.24 2.51 14.36
N LYS A 384 8.33 3.29 14.33
CA LYS A 384 8.33 4.63 13.74
C LYS A 384 8.21 4.50 12.22
N PRO A 385 7.22 5.17 11.59
CA PRO A 385 7.12 5.20 10.13
C PRO A 385 8.43 5.71 9.52
N PRO A 386 8.97 5.07 8.46
CA PRO A 386 10.18 5.57 7.82
C PRO A 386 10.03 6.97 7.24
N TYR A 387 8.82 7.31 6.81
CA TYR A 387 8.51 8.56 6.12
C TYR A 387 7.17 9.14 6.60
N LEU A 388 7.16 10.46 6.75
CA LEU A 388 5.95 11.28 6.71
C LEU A 388 6.06 12.18 5.50
N TYR A 389 4.94 12.63 4.95
CA TYR A 389 4.97 13.60 3.86
C TYR A 389 3.93 14.69 4.03
N ALA A 390 4.23 15.86 3.48
CA ALA A 390 3.36 17.02 3.55
C ALA A 390 3.14 17.68 2.19
N TRP A 391 2.00 18.35 2.05
CA TRP A 391 1.68 19.17 0.89
C TRP A 391 0.92 20.44 1.27
N ASN A 392 0.84 21.38 0.34
CA ASN A 392 0.07 22.61 0.50
C ASN A 392 -1.36 22.42 0.01
N ASN A 393 -2.33 22.80 0.84
CA ASN A 393 -3.74 22.89 0.51
C ASN A 393 -4.18 24.35 0.60
N TYR A 394 -4.73 24.91 -0.47
CA TYR A 394 -5.11 26.31 -0.53
C TYR A 394 -6.27 26.51 -1.53
N THR A 395 -6.92 27.67 -1.47
CA THR A 395 -7.97 28.07 -2.41
C THR A 395 -7.37 28.88 -3.55
N GLU A 396 -7.75 28.56 -4.79
CA GLU A 396 -7.39 29.31 -6.00
C GLU A 396 -8.58 29.28 -6.96
N ASP A 397 -9.02 30.45 -7.45
CA ASP A 397 -10.20 30.59 -8.32
C ASP A 397 -11.47 29.91 -7.75
N GLY A 398 -11.65 30.00 -6.42
CA GLY A 398 -12.78 29.38 -5.72
C GLY A 398 -12.72 27.85 -5.63
N LYS A 399 -11.59 27.23 -5.97
CA LYS A 399 -11.39 25.77 -5.93
C LYS A 399 -10.26 25.41 -4.97
N VAL A 400 -10.47 24.33 -4.22
CA VAL A 400 -9.43 23.76 -3.37
C VAL A 400 -8.37 23.11 -4.25
N ARG A 401 -7.11 23.52 -4.06
CA ARG A 401 -5.92 22.93 -4.68
C ARG A 401 -5.16 22.10 -3.66
N ASN A 402 -4.70 20.93 -4.07
CA ASN A 402 -3.72 20.13 -3.33
C ASN A 402 -2.48 20.05 -4.19
N LYS A 403 -1.37 20.62 -3.71
CA LYS A 403 -0.13 20.69 -4.48
C LYS A 403 1.05 20.33 -3.60
N ASN A 404 1.91 19.47 -4.12
CA ASN A 404 3.21 19.21 -3.51
C ASN A 404 4.02 20.51 -3.42
N PHE A 405 4.90 20.59 -2.42
CA PHE A 405 5.84 21.70 -2.32
C PHE A 405 6.85 21.66 -3.48
N LYS A 406 7.36 22.83 -3.88
CA LYS A 406 8.21 22.96 -5.08
C LYS A 406 9.48 22.11 -5.00
N ASP A 407 10.02 21.88 -3.82
CA ASP A 407 11.20 21.03 -3.60
C ASP A 407 11.01 19.62 -4.13
N VAL A 408 9.79 19.09 -4.07
CA VAL A 408 9.42 17.79 -4.65
C VAL A 408 9.69 17.78 -6.16
N THR A 409 9.43 18.89 -6.86
CA THR A 409 9.77 19.05 -8.29
C THR A 409 11.25 19.41 -8.51
N SER A 410 11.86 20.20 -7.63
CA SER A 410 13.23 20.69 -7.80
C SER A 410 14.29 19.60 -7.56
N PHE A 411 14.01 18.65 -6.67
CA PHE A 411 14.97 17.61 -6.23
C PHE A 411 14.50 16.19 -6.58
N TYR A 412 13.60 16.02 -7.55
CA TYR A 412 13.00 14.71 -7.86
C TYR A 412 14.04 13.62 -8.21
N ASN A 413 15.14 13.97 -8.89
CA ASN A 413 16.26 13.07 -9.21
C ASN A 413 17.16 12.72 -8.02
N ARG A 414 16.95 13.36 -6.87
CA ARG A 414 17.70 13.18 -5.64
C ARG A 414 16.77 12.67 -4.51
N TYR A 415 15.66 12.06 -4.90
CA TYR A 415 14.70 11.45 -3.98
C TYR A 415 15.16 10.05 -3.53
N PRO A 416 14.86 9.60 -2.30
CA PRO A 416 14.18 10.32 -1.21
C PRO A 416 15.11 11.22 -0.39
N THR A 417 16.42 11.15 -0.60
CA THR A 417 17.42 11.67 0.35
C THR A 417 17.47 13.19 0.46
N PHE A 418 16.98 13.93 -0.55
CA PHE A 418 17.06 15.40 -0.57
C PHE A 418 15.70 16.12 -0.54
N VAL A 419 14.57 15.40 -0.43
CA VAL A 419 13.24 16.04 -0.41
C VAL A 419 12.81 16.35 1.02
N GLN A 420 12.88 17.63 1.38
CA GLN A 420 12.74 18.11 2.76
C GLN A 420 11.31 18.00 3.33
N PHE A 421 10.31 17.78 2.47
CA PHE A 421 8.90 17.62 2.81
C PHE A 421 8.45 16.16 2.88
N ASN A 422 9.39 15.24 2.65
CA ASN A 422 9.23 13.83 2.90
C ASN A 422 10.41 13.32 3.75
N PRO A 423 10.56 13.83 4.98
CA PRO A 423 11.71 13.49 5.80
C PRO A 423 11.71 12.01 6.17
N MET A 424 12.89 11.42 6.04
CA MET A 424 13.18 10.11 6.58
C MET A 424 13.32 10.21 8.10
N TYR A 425 12.75 9.26 8.84
CA TYR A 425 13.04 9.09 10.25
C TYR A 425 14.51 8.70 10.44
N ASN A 426 15.21 9.39 11.34
CA ASN A 426 16.60 9.07 11.65
C ASN A 426 16.64 7.91 12.65
N PHE A 427 16.77 6.68 12.14
CA PHE A 427 16.85 5.48 12.96
C PHE A 427 18.19 5.31 13.70
N ASP A 428 19.25 6.02 13.27
CA ASP A 428 20.56 5.94 13.90
C ASP A 428 20.60 6.77 15.19
N ASP A 429 20.09 8.00 15.14
CA ASP A 429 20.02 8.88 16.31
C ASP A 429 18.79 8.61 17.19
N ASP A 430 17.71 8.05 16.61
CA ASP A 430 16.40 7.80 17.26
C ASP A 430 15.92 8.98 18.12
N ASP A 431 16.03 10.20 17.59
CA ASP A 431 15.75 11.45 18.32
C ASP A 431 14.25 11.69 18.57
N LYS A 432 13.40 10.75 18.11
CA LYS A 432 11.94 10.77 18.24
C LYS A 432 11.31 12.00 17.60
N LYS A 433 11.89 12.48 16.49
CA LYS A 433 11.38 13.64 15.76
C LYS A 433 11.27 13.40 14.27
N TYR A 434 10.35 14.12 13.66
CA TYR A 434 10.30 14.33 12.22
C TYR A 434 10.46 15.82 11.95
N THR A 435 11.37 16.17 11.05
CA THR A 435 11.63 17.56 10.67
C THR A 435 11.18 17.79 9.24
N ILE A 436 10.12 18.57 9.05
CA ILE A 436 9.69 19.00 7.73
C ILE A 436 10.23 20.41 7.49
N ARG A 437 11.09 20.58 6.49
CA ARG A 437 11.58 21.91 6.14
C ARG A 437 10.64 22.56 5.13
N ILE A 438 10.25 23.79 5.42
CA ILE A 438 9.29 24.57 4.63
C ILE A 438 9.86 25.93 4.19
N THR A 439 11.19 26.04 4.08
CA THR A 439 11.91 27.28 3.80
C THR A 439 11.39 28.03 2.58
N ASP A 440 11.33 27.36 1.43
CA ASP A 440 10.91 27.99 0.17
C ASP A 440 9.44 28.42 0.20
N TYR A 441 8.59 27.66 0.88
CA TYR A 441 7.18 28.01 1.08
C TYR A 441 7.04 29.30 1.91
N ILE A 442 7.78 29.42 3.01
CA ILE A 442 7.77 30.64 3.84
C ILE A 442 8.32 31.83 3.07
N LYS A 443 9.46 31.67 2.37
CA LYS A 443 10.05 32.73 1.54
C LYS A 443 9.09 33.25 0.48
N GLU A 444 8.33 32.37 -0.17
CA GLU A 444 7.34 32.80 -1.16
C GLU A 444 6.30 33.74 -0.55
N ILE A 445 5.86 33.47 0.67
CA ILE A 445 4.85 34.27 1.36
C ILE A 445 5.42 35.60 1.88
N VAL A 446 6.59 35.57 2.52
CA VAL A 446 7.11 36.73 3.27
C VAL A 446 8.13 37.57 2.51
N GLU A 447 8.90 36.99 1.57
CA GLU A 447 9.90 37.72 0.77
C GLU A 447 9.39 38.07 -0.63
N LYS A 448 8.48 37.25 -1.20
CA LYS A 448 7.96 37.44 -2.58
C LYS A 448 6.50 37.89 -2.63
N GLY A 449 5.83 37.99 -1.49
CA GLY A 449 4.43 38.44 -1.42
C GLY A 449 3.41 37.52 -2.09
N VAL A 450 3.73 36.21 -2.22
CA VAL A 450 2.78 35.22 -2.75
C VAL A 450 1.66 35.02 -1.73
N VAL A 451 0.41 35.07 -2.19
CA VAL A 451 -0.76 34.84 -1.36
C VAL A 451 -1.31 33.44 -1.66
N TYR A 452 -1.47 32.63 -0.61
CA TYR A 452 -2.20 31.37 -0.65
C TYR A 452 -3.48 31.55 0.18
N GLU A 453 -4.62 31.71 -0.47
CA GLU A 453 -5.90 31.86 0.25
C GLU A 453 -6.22 30.56 1.01
N ASP A 454 -6.69 30.71 2.26
CA ASP A 454 -7.03 29.59 3.16
C ASP A 454 -5.92 28.53 3.32
N ALA A 455 -4.64 28.93 3.17
CA ALA A 455 -3.51 28.01 3.13
C ALA A 455 -3.42 27.13 4.38
N LYS A 456 -3.17 25.85 4.14
CA LYS A 456 -2.99 24.80 5.13
C LYS A 456 -1.86 23.89 4.67
N ILE A 457 -1.00 23.52 5.60
CA ILE A 457 -0.07 22.42 5.39
C ILE A 457 -0.80 21.15 5.83
N VAL A 458 -0.93 20.18 4.94
CA VAL A 458 -1.50 18.88 5.27
C VAL A 458 -0.37 17.89 5.46
N LEU A 459 -0.34 17.24 6.62
CA LEU A 459 0.59 16.19 6.98
C LEU A 459 -0.10 14.83 6.93
N SER A 460 0.58 13.85 6.37
CA SER A 460 0.12 12.47 6.31
C SER A 460 1.27 11.48 6.53
N LEU A 461 0.90 10.27 6.94
CA LEU A 461 1.81 9.13 6.96
C LEU A 461 2.04 8.58 5.56
N GLY A 462 3.24 8.07 5.29
CA GLY A 462 3.58 7.36 4.06
C GLY A 462 4.65 8.06 3.25
N ASN A 463 4.83 7.56 2.04
CA ASN A 463 5.83 7.98 1.07
C ASN A 463 5.15 8.28 -0.28
N PHE A 464 5.71 9.16 -1.11
CA PHE A 464 5.24 9.28 -2.49
C PHE A 464 5.52 7.98 -3.25
N LEU A 465 4.63 7.61 -4.17
CA LEU A 465 4.89 6.48 -5.05
C LEU A 465 6.07 6.78 -5.96
N MET A 466 6.90 5.76 -6.18
CA MET A 466 8.11 5.85 -6.97
C MET A 466 7.91 5.17 -8.33
N MET A 467 8.56 5.68 -9.36
CA MET A 467 8.41 5.20 -10.73
C MET A 467 9.27 3.93 -10.93
N PRO A 468 8.68 2.74 -11.18
CA PRO A 468 9.44 1.50 -11.28
C PRO A 468 10.47 1.50 -12.42
N THR A 469 10.15 2.16 -13.54
CA THR A 469 11.02 2.26 -14.72
C THR A 469 12.29 3.06 -14.48
N SER A 470 12.34 3.88 -13.42
CA SER A 470 13.54 4.62 -12.98
C SER A 470 14.40 3.84 -11.99
N GLY A 471 14.07 2.56 -11.74
CA GLY A 471 14.63 1.82 -10.61
C GLY A 471 14.21 2.41 -9.26
N TYR A 472 13.01 3.01 -9.20
CA TYR A 472 12.47 3.68 -8.02
C TYR A 472 13.32 4.86 -7.52
N SER A 473 13.98 5.58 -8.44
CA SER A 473 14.76 6.78 -8.12
C SER A 473 14.00 8.10 -8.32
N GLU A 474 12.91 8.07 -9.08
CA GLU A 474 12.04 9.23 -9.34
C GLU A 474 10.65 9.04 -8.75
N ILE A 475 10.05 10.12 -8.24
CA ILE A 475 8.65 10.10 -7.81
C ILE A 475 7.70 10.02 -9.00
N LEU A 476 6.62 9.27 -8.84
CA LEU A 476 5.65 9.00 -9.91
C LEU A 476 4.87 10.26 -10.33
N ASN A 477 4.47 11.08 -9.36
CA ASN A 477 3.68 12.28 -9.62
C ASN A 477 4.13 13.45 -8.74
N THR A 478 4.82 14.39 -9.37
CA THR A 478 5.37 15.58 -8.70
C THR A 478 4.32 16.63 -8.38
N SER A 479 3.13 16.56 -8.97
CA SER A 479 2.09 17.59 -8.84
C SER A 479 0.93 17.18 -7.93
N ASN A 480 0.68 15.88 -7.75
CA ASN A 480 -0.47 15.36 -7.02
C ASN A 480 -0.03 14.52 -5.79
N PRO A 481 -0.31 14.97 -4.55
CA PRO A 481 0.09 14.29 -3.32
C PRO A 481 -0.66 12.98 -3.04
N PHE A 482 -1.70 12.65 -3.81
CA PHE A 482 -2.50 11.44 -3.59
C PHE A 482 -1.88 10.17 -4.19
N TYR A 483 -0.82 10.29 -5.00
CA TYR A 483 0.00 9.16 -5.43
C TYR A 483 1.01 8.82 -4.34
N SER A 484 0.55 8.07 -3.34
CA SER A 484 1.31 7.67 -2.15
C SER A 484 1.14 6.19 -1.83
N ASP A 485 2.03 5.64 -1.03
CA ASP A 485 2.03 4.24 -0.59
C ASP A 485 0.98 3.92 0.49
N ARG A 486 0.17 4.90 0.91
CA ARG A 486 -0.76 4.80 2.04
C ARG A 486 -1.73 3.63 1.97
N ALA A 487 -2.09 3.20 0.77
CA ALA A 487 -3.01 2.09 0.55
C ALA A 487 -2.39 0.71 0.84
N PHE A 488 -1.08 0.64 1.09
CA PHE A 488 -0.38 -0.59 1.44
C PHE A 488 0.73 -0.33 2.48
N ASN A 489 0.64 0.78 3.21
CA ASN A 489 1.54 1.15 4.29
C ASN A 489 0.76 1.08 5.62
N PRO A 490 1.02 0.10 6.50
CA PRO A 490 0.28 -0.07 7.75
C PRO A 490 0.90 0.64 8.94
N ASN A 491 1.93 1.48 8.73
CA ASN A 491 2.57 2.20 9.83
C ASN A 491 1.60 3.18 10.49
N ARG A 492 1.88 3.49 11.76
CA ARG A 492 1.05 4.30 12.65
C ARG A 492 1.95 5.17 13.51
N VAL A 493 1.53 6.40 13.79
CA VAL A 493 2.26 7.30 14.69
C VAL A 493 1.32 8.28 15.37
N VAL A 494 1.64 8.60 16.62
CA VAL A 494 1.05 9.70 17.37
C VAL A 494 2.13 10.75 17.57
N LEU A 495 1.80 12.01 17.28
CA LEU A 495 2.71 13.14 17.41
C LEU A 495 2.15 14.13 18.44
N HIS A 496 3.03 14.88 19.10
CA HIS A 496 2.63 16.01 19.91
C HIS A 496 2.15 17.17 19.01
N GLY A 497 0.99 17.73 19.34
CA GLY A 497 0.45 18.90 18.64
C GLY A 497 0.96 20.22 19.22
N ASN A 498 0.43 21.34 18.73
CA ASN A 498 0.79 22.67 19.23
C ASN A 498 0.18 22.96 20.62
N ASN A 499 -0.86 22.23 21.03
CA ASN A 499 -1.50 22.39 22.33
C ASN A 499 -1.16 21.24 23.31
N THR A 500 -0.03 20.58 23.08
CA THR A 500 0.48 19.52 23.98
C THR A 500 0.78 20.08 25.37
N GLU A 501 0.55 19.28 26.39
CA GLU A 501 0.89 19.59 27.78
C GLU A 501 2.40 19.61 28.05
N GLN A 502 3.20 19.05 27.12
CA GLN A 502 4.66 19.01 27.19
C GLN A 502 5.28 20.15 26.40
N SER A 503 5.67 21.23 27.10
CA SER A 503 6.11 22.49 26.48
C SER A 503 7.32 22.36 25.54
N ASP A 504 8.24 21.45 25.84
CA ASP A 504 9.44 21.16 25.05
C ASP A 504 9.15 20.39 23.75
N LYS A 505 7.98 19.74 23.67
CA LYS A 505 7.53 18.96 22.52
C LYS A 505 6.49 19.69 21.66
N LYS A 506 6.15 20.92 22.02
CA LYS A 506 5.15 21.74 21.31
C LYS A 506 5.56 21.93 19.85
N LEU A 507 4.64 21.63 18.94
CA LEU A 507 4.82 21.95 17.53
C LEU A 507 4.82 23.48 17.35
N ARG A 508 5.91 24.00 16.77
CA ARG A 508 6.08 25.42 16.41
C ARG A 508 6.80 25.51 15.07
N LEU A 509 6.61 26.63 14.39
CA LEU A 509 7.39 26.96 13.20
C LEU A 509 8.70 27.61 13.64
N LYS A 510 9.82 26.95 13.32
CA LYS A 510 11.17 27.45 13.61
C LYS A 510 11.73 28.12 12.37
N ILE A 511 12.06 29.40 12.47
CA ILE A 511 12.62 30.21 11.38
C ILE A 511 14.05 30.57 11.72
N TYR A 512 14.96 30.22 10.81
CA TYR A 512 16.36 30.60 10.85
C TYR A 512 16.56 31.78 9.92
N TYR A 513 17.17 32.85 10.44
CA TYR A 513 17.40 34.06 9.68
C TYR A 513 18.78 34.65 9.97
N THR A 514 19.28 35.41 9.01
CA THR A 514 20.42 36.32 9.21
C THR A 514 19.92 37.75 9.25
N LYS A 515 20.65 38.62 9.94
CA LYS A 515 20.38 40.05 10.01
C LYS A 515 21.49 40.80 9.30
N LYS A 516 21.15 41.68 8.38
CA LYS A 516 22.12 42.55 7.69
C LYS A 516 22.57 43.71 8.56
#